data_AF-A0A6C0H616-F1
#
_entry.id   AF-A0A6C0H616-F1
#
_cell.length_a   1.000
_cell.length_b   1.000
_cell.length_c   1.000
_cell.angle_alpha   90.00
_cell.angle_beta   90.00
_cell.angle_gamma   90.00
#
_symmetry.space_group_name_H-M   'P 1'
#
loop_
_entity.id
_entity.type
_entity.pdbx_description
1 polymer ?
#
loop_
_entity_poly.entity_id
_entity_poly.type
_entity_poly.pdbx_seq_one_letter_code
_entity_poly.pdbx_strand_id
1 'polypeptide(L)'
;MRVLFYSNKTKECNNILIFIKKNMLDDDIQFISIDNRFKDDNGNIKCLLPNNSIIQFPPDIKHVPTLQIFSANNKYELIEGEPNIKEYFSLQLNKNIIKATKSNMEPMSYNSFMSNQFSLINQDLSNNLSIQYDSLSNQYDIYDVNKNKVSDNIGSDEMMKRTEKMNEERRRDIDILFGKKPENIDFSYK
;
A
#
# COMPACT_ATOMS: atom_id res chain seq x y z
N MET A 1 -15.29 25.92 5.74
CA MET A 1 -16.48 25.25 5.15
C MET A 1 -16.16 24.86 3.71
N ARG A 2 -16.70 23.74 3.21
CA ARG A 2 -16.43 23.22 1.86
C ARG A 2 -17.73 22.82 1.18
N VAL A 3 -17.88 23.17 -0.09
CA VAL A 3 -19.07 22.87 -0.90
C VAL A 3 -18.64 22.20 -2.20
N LEU A 4 -19.15 21.01 -2.48
CA LEU A 4 -18.87 20.28 -3.71
C LEU A 4 -20.06 20.37 -4.67
N PHE A 5 -19.81 20.95 -5.83
CA PHE A 5 -20.75 20.99 -6.95
C PHE A 5 -20.51 19.80 -7.87
N TYR A 6 -21.55 19.01 -8.08
CA TYR A 6 -21.49 17.79 -8.88
C TYR A 6 -22.74 17.60 -9.74
N SER A 7 -22.65 16.71 -10.73
CA SER A 7 -23.77 16.26 -11.55
C SER A 7 -23.84 14.74 -11.51
N ASN A 8 -25.05 14.17 -11.46
CA ASN A 8 -25.24 12.71 -11.49
C ASN A 8 -24.96 12.11 -12.87
N LYS A 9 -24.75 12.93 -13.89
CA LYS A 9 -24.63 12.51 -15.29
C LYS A 9 -23.20 12.18 -15.71
N THR A 10 -22.19 12.63 -14.96
CA THR A 10 -20.78 12.46 -15.33
C THR A 10 -20.10 11.38 -14.49
N LYS A 11 -19.25 10.57 -15.14
CA LYS A 11 -18.49 9.50 -14.47
C LYS A 11 -17.51 10.06 -13.44
N GLU A 12 -16.89 11.19 -13.75
CA GLU A 12 -15.92 11.88 -12.89
C GLU A 12 -16.55 12.29 -11.54
N CYS A 13 -17.78 12.82 -11.56
CA CYS A 13 -18.51 13.16 -10.34
C CYS A 13 -18.79 11.91 -9.49
N ASN A 14 -19.23 10.80 -10.12
CA ASN A 14 -19.48 9.55 -9.41
C ASN A 14 -18.21 8.98 -8.75
N ASN A 15 -17.08 9.04 -9.45
CA ASN A 15 -15.79 8.60 -8.91
C ASN A 15 -15.38 9.40 -7.66
N ILE A 16 -15.62 10.71 -7.66
CA ILE A 16 -15.35 11.57 -6.49
C ILE A 16 -16.28 11.24 -5.34
N LEU A 17 -17.58 11.08 -5.59
CA LEU A 17 -18.54 10.73 -4.54
C LEU A 17 -18.17 9.40 -3.87
N ILE A 18 -17.77 8.39 -4.66
CA ILE A 18 -17.28 7.11 -4.13
C ILE A 18 -16.00 7.31 -3.30
N PHE A 19 -15.06 8.11 -3.81
CA PHE A 19 -13.81 8.41 -3.11
C PHE A 19 -14.05 9.09 -1.75
N ILE A 20 -14.93 10.08 -1.69
CA ILE A 20 -15.21 10.82 -0.45
C ILE A 20 -15.87 9.89 0.59
N LYS A 21 -16.88 9.11 0.17
CA LYS A 21 -17.54 8.11 1.03
C LYS A 21 -16.57 7.07 1.58
N LYS A 22 -15.69 6.54 0.72
CA LYS A 22 -14.69 5.53 1.10
C LYS A 22 -13.73 6.04 2.18
N ASN A 23 -13.40 7.33 2.14
CA ASN A 23 -12.47 7.95 3.08
C ASN A 23 -13.17 8.66 4.24
N MET A 24 -14.50 8.51 4.39
CA MET A 24 -15.30 9.14 5.45
C MET A 24 -15.11 10.66 5.52
N LEU A 25 -15.02 11.32 4.36
CA LEU A 25 -14.79 12.76 4.25
C LEU A 25 -16.10 13.57 4.15
N ASP A 26 -17.26 12.89 4.27
CA ASP A 26 -18.58 13.46 4.02
C ASP A 26 -19.00 14.52 5.05
N ASP A 27 -18.54 14.40 6.30
CA ASP A 27 -19.02 15.22 7.42
C ASP A 27 -18.73 16.73 7.25
N ASP A 28 -17.65 17.07 6.56
CA ASP A 28 -17.18 18.45 6.38
C ASP A 28 -17.56 19.06 5.02
N ILE A 29 -18.28 18.31 4.17
CA ILE A 29 -18.56 18.68 2.79
C ILE A 29 -20.06 18.77 2.56
N GLN A 30 -20.50 19.93 2.10
CA GLN A 30 -21.87 20.10 1.61
C GLN A 30 -21.94 19.74 0.12
N PHE A 31 -22.83 18.81 -0.23
CA PHE A 31 -23.02 18.36 -1.61
C PHE A 31 -24.16 19.08 -2.29
N ILE A 32 -23.90 19.66 -3.46
CA ILE A 32 -24.89 20.38 -4.27
C ILE A 32 -24.92 19.78 -5.67
N SER A 33 -26.07 19.20 -6.04
CA SER A 33 -26.30 18.74 -7.41
C SER A 33 -26.69 19.92 -8.30
N ILE A 34 -26.06 20.03 -9.47
CA ILE A 34 -26.35 21.06 -10.47
C ILE A 34 -27.31 20.60 -11.57
N ASP A 35 -27.88 19.40 -11.44
CA ASP A 35 -28.73 18.80 -12.48
C ASP A 35 -30.03 19.58 -12.67
N ASN A 36 -30.60 20.11 -11.58
CA ASN A 36 -31.86 20.85 -11.56
C ASN A 36 -31.63 22.37 -11.56
N ARG A 37 -30.85 22.86 -12.53
CA ARG A 37 -30.61 24.29 -12.72
C ARG A 37 -31.63 24.90 -13.67
N PHE A 38 -32.14 26.09 -13.33
CA PHE A 38 -33.05 26.87 -14.15
C PHE A 38 -32.61 28.34 -14.20
N LYS A 39 -33.02 29.05 -15.24
CA LYS A 39 -32.79 30.49 -15.35
C LYS A 39 -34.00 31.21 -14.78
N ASP A 40 -33.72 32.17 -13.92
CA ASP A 40 -34.72 33.11 -13.41
C ASP A 40 -35.04 34.20 -14.44
N ASP A 41 -36.11 34.96 -14.21
CA ASP A 41 -36.52 36.07 -15.09
C ASP A 41 -35.44 37.15 -15.23
N ASN A 42 -34.60 37.28 -14.21
CA ASN A 42 -33.44 38.18 -14.18
C ASN A 42 -32.20 37.62 -14.94
N GLY A 43 -32.31 36.45 -15.58
CA GLY A 43 -31.21 35.80 -16.29
C GLY A 43 -30.22 35.04 -15.40
N ASN A 44 -30.39 35.08 -14.07
CA ASN A 44 -29.54 34.39 -13.11
C ASN A 44 -29.82 32.89 -13.08
N ILE A 45 -28.76 32.07 -12.97
CA ILE A 45 -28.89 30.62 -12.84
C ILE A 45 -29.15 30.29 -11.37
N LYS A 46 -30.23 29.56 -11.11
CA LYS A 46 -30.62 29.04 -9.79
C LYS A 46 -30.64 27.52 -9.84
N CYS A 47 -30.28 26.87 -8.73
CA CYS A 47 -30.36 25.42 -8.58
C CYS A 47 -31.43 25.07 -7.55
N LEU A 48 -32.29 24.11 -7.89
CA LEU A 48 -33.27 23.54 -6.98
C LEU A 48 -32.67 22.34 -6.25
N LEU A 49 -32.58 22.43 -4.93
CA LEU A 49 -32.11 21.34 -4.09
C LEU A 49 -33.22 20.31 -3.83
N PRO A 50 -32.87 19.09 -3.41
CA PRO A 50 -33.84 18.02 -3.11
C PRO A 50 -34.86 18.39 -2.02
N ASN A 51 -34.52 19.33 -1.14
CA ASN A 51 -35.40 19.83 -0.08
C ASN A 51 -36.30 21.00 -0.54
N ASN A 52 -36.45 21.20 -1.86
CA ASN A 52 -37.15 22.32 -2.49
C ASN A 52 -36.57 23.71 -2.17
N SER A 53 -35.39 23.80 -1.56
CA SER A 53 -34.70 25.08 -1.39
C SER A 53 -34.04 25.51 -2.70
N ILE A 54 -34.00 26.81 -2.93
CA ILE A 54 -33.41 27.40 -4.13
C ILE A 54 -32.14 28.12 -3.72
N ILE A 55 -31.02 27.76 -4.35
CA ILE A 55 -29.75 28.47 -4.20
C ILE A 55 -29.40 29.21 -5.48
N GLN A 56 -28.71 30.34 -5.33
CA GLN A 56 -28.10 31.02 -6.45
C GLN A 56 -26.83 30.25 -6.86
N PHE A 57 -26.72 29.90 -8.13
CA PHE A 57 -25.54 29.21 -8.64
C PHE A 57 -24.41 30.24 -8.83
N PRO A 58 -23.19 29.99 -8.31
CA PRO A 58 -22.07 30.89 -8.50
C PRO A 58 -21.71 31.01 -9.99
N PRO A 59 -21.54 32.22 -10.53
CA PRO A 59 -21.21 32.42 -11.95
C PRO A 59 -19.80 31.95 -12.32
N ASP A 60 -18.92 31.80 -11.33
CA ASP A 60 -17.51 31.42 -11.55
C ASP A 60 -17.34 29.93 -11.88
N ILE A 61 -18.33 29.10 -11.56
CA ILE A 61 -18.27 27.65 -11.78
C ILE A 61 -18.69 27.34 -13.22
N LYS A 62 -17.72 27.03 -14.07
CA LYS A 62 -17.96 26.69 -15.49
C LYS A 62 -18.06 25.20 -15.72
N HIS A 63 -17.33 24.41 -14.93
CA HIS A 63 -17.20 22.98 -15.08
C HIS A 63 -17.60 22.24 -13.80
N VAL A 64 -17.98 20.98 -13.94
CA VAL A 64 -18.16 20.06 -12.81
C VAL A 64 -17.36 18.80 -13.08
N PRO A 65 -16.76 18.17 -12.06
CA PRO A 65 -16.88 18.47 -10.62
C PRO A 65 -16.04 19.67 -10.17
N THR A 66 -16.58 20.47 -9.24
CA THR A 66 -15.88 21.64 -8.68
C THR A 66 -16.07 21.75 -7.17
N LEU A 67 -14.97 21.90 -6.44
CA LEU A 67 -14.95 22.09 -4.99
C LEU A 67 -14.71 23.56 -4.67
N GLN A 68 -15.64 24.18 -3.95
CA GLN A 68 -15.51 25.52 -3.41
C GLN A 68 -15.11 25.48 -1.94
N ILE A 69 -14.01 26.14 -1.61
CA ILE A 69 -13.46 26.19 -0.26
C ILE A 69 -13.59 27.61 0.28
N PHE A 70 -14.22 27.76 1.44
CA PHE A 70 -14.35 29.05 2.12
C PHE A 70 -13.22 29.24 3.13
N SER A 71 -12.44 30.30 2.96
CA SER A 71 -11.39 30.75 3.88
C SER A 71 -11.95 31.76 4.89
N ALA A 72 -11.27 31.90 6.03
CA ALA A 72 -11.70 32.76 7.15
C ALA A 72 -11.84 34.25 6.78
N ASN A 73 -11.20 34.68 5.70
CA ASN A 73 -11.17 36.09 5.27
C ASN A 73 -12.20 36.40 4.17
N ASN A 74 -13.33 35.67 4.11
CA ASN A 74 -14.35 35.75 3.06
C ASN A 74 -13.84 35.53 1.63
N LYS A 75 -12.64 34.97 1.49
CA LYS A 75 -12.09 34.52 0.20
C LYS A 75 -12.55 33.10 -0.04
N TYR A 76 -12.97 32.80 -1.26
CA TYR A 76 -13.21 31.43 -1.71
C TYR A 76 -12.17 31.01 -2.74
N GLU A 77 -11.79 29.75 -2.69
CA GLU A 77 -10.96 29.09 -3.68
C GLU A 77 -11.81 28.06 -4.41
N LEU A 78 -11.59 27.95 -5.72
CA LEU A 78 -12.26 27.00 -6.60
C LEU A 78 -11.24 25.98 -7.09
N ILE A 79 -11.49 24.71 -6.79
CA ILE A 79 -10.70 23.59 -7.30
C ILE A 79 -11.59 22.84 -8.29
N GLU A 80 -11.26 22.95 -9.57
CA GLU A 80 -12.00 22.31 -10.65
C GLU A 80 -11.35 20.96 -11.02
N GLY A 81 -12.18 19.99 -11.40
CA GLY A 81 -11.75 18.71 -11.95
C GLY A 81 -11.50 17.60 -10.92
N GLU A 82 -11.76 16.37 -11.34
CA GLU A 82 -11.55 15.17 -10.51
C GLU A 82 -10.13 14.99 -9.95
N PRO A 83 -9.05 15.08 -10.74
CA PRO A 83 -7.71 14.80 -10.22
C PRO A 83 -7.30 15.79 -9.13
N ASN A 84 -7.54 17.09 -9.35
CA ASN A 84 -7.18 18.15 -8.42
C ASN A 84 -7.96 18.04 -7.09
N ILE A 85 -9.25 17.72 -7.17
CA ILE A 85 -10.09 17.53 -5.97
C ILE A 85 -9.58 16.32 -5.15
N LYS A 86 -9.25 15.20 -5.80
CA LYS A 86 -8.70 14.02 -5.11
C LYS A 86 -7.35 14.29 -4.49
N GLU A 87 -6.47 15.00 -5.18
CA GLU A 87 -5.16 15.40 -4.66
C GLU A 87 -5.30 16.24 -3.40
N TYR A 88 -6.18 17.26 -3.43
CA TYR A 88 -6.46 18.10 -2.28
C TYR A 88 -6.86 17.30 -1.04
N PHE A 89 -7.79 16.36 -1.18
CA PHE A 89 -8.21 15.50 -0.06
C PHE A 89 -7.12 14.53 0.37
N SER A 90 -6.34 13.98 -0.55
CA SER A 90 -5.25 13.06 -0.24
C SER A 90 -4.18 13.74 0.63
N LEU A 91 -3.85 15.00 0.34
CA LEU A 91 -2.94 15.79 1.17
C LEU A 91 -3.48 16.01 2.59
N GLN A 92 -4.80 16.18 2.75
CA GLN A 92 -5.42 16.32 4.07
C GLN A 92 -5.39 15.02 4.86
N LEU A 93 -5.73 13.90 4.21
CA LEU A 93 -5.66 12.57 4.82
C LEU A 93 -4.25 12.25 5.31
N ASN A 94 -3.24 12.50 4.48
CA ASN A 94 -1.84 12.28 4.85
C ASN A 94 -1.41 13.14 6.04
N LYS A 95 -1.81 14.42 6.07
CA LYS A 95 -1.56 15.28 7.24
C LYS A 95 -2.21 14.72 8.52
N ASN A 96 -3.40 14.15 8.43
CA ASN A 96 -4.08 13.54 9.57
C ASN A 96 -3.38 12.27 10.02
N ILE A 97 -2.92 11.43 9.09
CA ILE A 97 -2.13 10.23 9.39
C ILE A 97 -0.82 10.61 10.09
N ILE A 98 -0.07 11.58 9.57
CA ILE A 98 1.20 12.02 10.17
C ILE A 98 0.98 12.55 11.59
N LYS A 99 -0.09 13.33 11.80
CA LYS A 99 -0.46 13.83 13.14
C LYS A 99 -0.83 12.70 14.09
N ALA A 100 -1.61 11.73 13.62
CA ALA A 100 -2.05 10.58 14.42
C ALA A 100 -0.88 9.65 14.78
N THR A 101 0.06 9.44 13.85
CA THR A 101 1.22 8.58 14.06
C THR A 101 2.38 9.28 14.79
N LYS A 102 2.28 10.59 15.08
CA LYS A 102 3.38 11.40 15.67
C LYS A 102 4.73 11.19 14.97
N SER A 103 4.72 10.96 13.65
CA SER A 103 5.92 10.65 12.87
C SER A 103 6.63 9.34 13.21
N ASN A 104 5.99 8.40 13.92
CA ASN A 104 6.61 7.12 14.26
C ASN A 104 6.66 6.12 13.08
N MET A 105 6.07 6.46 11.92
CA MET A 105 6.07 5.80 10.59
C MET A 105 5.84 4.28 10.50
N GLU A 106 5.83 3.55 11.60
CA GLU A 106 5.56 2.13 11.68
C GLU A 106 4.52 1.87 12.77
N PRO A 107 3.53 1.00 12.51
CA PRO A 107 2.76 0.43 13.61
C PRO A 107 3.74 -0.28 14.53
N MET A 108 3.73 0.03 15.84
CA MET A 108 4.43 -0.85 16.79
C MET A 108 3.91 -2.25 16.52
N SER A 109 4.79 -3.15 16.08
CA SER A 109 4.44 -4.56 16.01
C SER A 109 3.91 -4.92 17.39
N TYR A 110 2.73 -5.54 17.43
CA TYR A 110 2.21 -6.08 18.67
C TYR A 110 3.22 -7.15 19.07
N ASN A 111 4.23 -6.76 19.86
CA ASN A 111 5.21 -7.66 20.37
C ASN A 111 4.41 -8.60 21.26
N SER A 112 4.17 -9.78 20.71
CA SER A 112 3.71 -10.96 21.37
C SER A 112 4.78 -11.38 22.38
N PHE A 113 4.94 -10.58 23.44
CA PHE A 113 5.60 -10.97 24.68
C PHE A 113 4.77 -12.05 25.43
N MET A 114 3.83 -12.71 24.75
CA MET A 114 3.16 -13.94 25.15
C MET A 114 3.28 -15.10 24.14
N SER A 115 3.98 -14.97 22.99
CA SER A 115 4.21 -16.14 22.11
C SER A 115 5.42 -16.97 22.52
N ASN A 116 6.35 -16.40 23.29
CA ASN A 116 7.52 -17.15 23.77
C ASN A 116 7.19 -18.12 24.92
N GLN A 117 5.91 -18.25 25.32
CA GLN A 117 5.48 -19.26 26.29
C GLN A 117 4.94 -20.55 25.63
N PHE A 118 4.71 -20.59 24.32
CA PHE A 118 4.16 -21.78 23.65
C PHE A 118 5.18 -22.59 22.84
N SER A 119 6.41 -22.10 22.67
CA SER A 119 7.48 -22.86 21.98
C SER A 119 8.28 -23.79 22.88
N LEU A 120 8.05 -23.78 24.21
CA LEU A 120 8.79 -24.62 25.17
C LEU A 120 8.19 -26.01 25.43
N ILE A 121 7.10 -26.39 24.76
CA ILE A 121 6.45 -27.68 25.04
C ILE A 121 7.07 -28.85 24.26
N ASN A 122 7.83 -28.60 23.18
CA ASN A 122 8.36 -29.68 22.31
C ASN A 122 9.87 -29.62 22.06
N GLN A 123 10.65 -28.96 22.92
CA GLN A 123 12.11 -29.06 22.82
C GLN A 123 12.60 -30.13 23.78
N ASP A 124 12.65 -31.37 23.27
CA ASP A 124 13.33 -32.46 23.95
C ASP A 124 14.73 -32.00 24.39
N LEU A 125 15.01 -32.28 25.66
CA LEU A 125 16.06 -31.72 26.51
C LEU A 125 17.50 -32.11 26.15
N SER A 126 17.77 -32.56 24.93
CA SER A 126 19.10 -33.04 24.54
C SER A 126 19.54 -32.39 23.23
N ASN A 127 20.57 -31.52 23.33
CA ASN A 127 21.49 -31.07 22.26
C ASN A 127 21.54 -29.56 21.96
N ASN A 128 21.47 -28.68 22.96
CA ASN A 128 21.75 -27.25 22.76
C ASN A 128 23.16 -26.84 23.22
N LEU A 129 24.18 -27.14 22.39
CA LEU A 129 25.51 -26.49 22.47
C LEU A 129 25.97 -25.91 21.12
N SER A 130 25.10 -25.77 20.12
CA SER A 130 25.50 -25.33 18.76
C SER A 130 24.82 -24.07 18.23
N ILE A 131 23.78 -23.55 18.88
CA ILE A 131 23.03 -22.40 18.35
C ILE A 131 23.57 -21.09 18.92
N GLN A 132 24.81 -20.74 18.57
CA GLN A 132 25.35 -19.40 18.83
C GLN A 132 26.01 -18.76 17.60
N TYR A 133 26.00 -19.42 16.43
CA TYR A 133 26.74 -18.94 15.25
C TYR A 133 25.90 -18.46 14.05
N ASP A 134 24.57 -18.58 14.06
CA ASP A 134 23.77 -18.38 12.84
C ASP A 134 23.06 -17.02 12.72
N SER A 135 23.30 -16.08 13.63
CA SER A 135 22.58 -14.79 13.67
C SER A 135 23.10 -13.71 12.70
N LEU A 136 23.96 -14.04 11.72
CA LEU A 136 24.61 -13.05 10.83
C LEU A 136 24.46 -13.30 9.33
N SER A 137 23.70 -14.31 8.90
CA SER A 137 23.40 -14.53 7.48
C SER A 137 21.90 -14.54 7.27
N ASN A 138 21.38 -13.46 6.67
CA ASN A 138 20.34 -13.45 5.63
C ASN A 138 19.77 -12.04 5.51
N GLN A 139 20.55 -11.19 4.85
CA GLN A 139 20.08 -9.97 4.20
C GLN A 139 20.01 -10.30 2.70
N TYR A 140 18.85 -10.03 2.08
CA TYR A 140 18.52 -10.09 0.64
C TYR A 140 18.30 -11.49 0.01
N ASP A 141 17.05 -11.84 -0.32
CA ASP A 141 16.43 -11.55 -1.62
C ASP A 141 14.97 -12.07 -1.68
N ILE A 142 14.05 -11.21 -2.15
CA ILE A 142 12.67 -11.58 -2.47
C ILE A 142 12.66 -11.97 -3.94
N TYR A 143 12.49 -13.27 -4.22
CA TYR A 143 12.13 -13.75 -5.55
C TYR A 143 10.75 -14.42 -5.53
N ASP A 144 9.93 -13.94 -6.45
CA ASP A 144 8.56 -14.32 -6.75
C ASP A 144 8.47 -15.82 -7.11
N VAL A 145 7.67 -16.61 -6.38
CA VAL A 145 7.42 -18.03 -6.71
C VAL A 145 5.92 -18.29 -6.82
N ASN A 146 5.31 -17.68 -7.84
CA ASN A 146 4.12 -18.24 -8.49
C ASN A 146 4.54 -18.84 -9.83
N LYS A 147 5.15 -20.03 -9.81
CA LYS A 147 5.11 -20.95 -10.96
C LYS A 147 5.41 -22.38 -10.53
N ASN A 148 4.49 -23.25 -10.94
CA ASN A 148 4.59 -24.70 -11.04
C ASN A 148 4.40 -25.49 -9.75
N LYS A 149 3.11 -25.66 -9.40
CA LYS A 149 2.62 -26.94 -8.87
C LYS A 149 2.90 -28.02 -9.93
N VAL A 150 4.00 -28.74 -9.76
CA VAL A 150 4.17 -30.07 -10.31
C VAL A 150 4.38 -30.98 -9.13
N SER A 151 3.38 -31.80 -8.86
CA SER A 151 3.48 -32.93 -7.95
C SER A 151 4.50 -33.90 -8.52
N ASP A 152 5.55 -34.20 -7.76
CA ASP A 152 6.25 -35.46 -7.91
C ASP A 152 6.69 -35.90 -6.51
N ASN A 153 6.16 -37.04 -6.07
CA ASN A 153 6.61 -37.76 -4.89
C ASN A 153 8.06 -38.20 -5.13
N ILE A 154 9.01 -37.34 -4.82
CA ILE A 154 10.43 -37.66 -4.83
C ILE A 154 10.74 -38.22 -3.45
N GLY A 155 11.02 -39.53 -3.39
CA GLY A 155 11.41 -40.20 -2.15
C GLY A 155 12.58 -39.48 -1.48
N SER A 156 12.56 -39.44 -0.15
CA SER A 156 13.54 -38.75 0.72
C SER A 156 14.99 -38.97 0.32
N ASP A 157 15.30 -40.14 -0.23
CA ASP A 157 16.66 -40.56 -0.59
C ASP A 157 17.22 -39.85 -1.84
N GLU A 158 16.36 -39.50 -2.80
CA GLU A 158 16.78 -38.74 -3.99
C GLU A 158 17.01 -37.26 -3.66
N MET A 159 16.22 -36.72 -2.72
CA MET A 159 16.39 -35.35 -2.24
C MET A 159 17.70 -35.21 -1.49
N MET A 160 18.05 -36.20 -0.66
CA MET A 160 19.32 -36.24 0.09
C MET A 160 20.53 -36.25 -0.84
N LYS A 161 20.51 -37.09 -1.88
CA LYS A 161 21.58 -37.12 -2.91
C LYS A 161 21.73 -35.81 -3.68
N ARG A 162 20.62 -35.13 -3.98
CA ARG A 162 20.66 -33.81 -4.63
C ARG A 162 21.23 -32.73 -3.70
N THR A 163 20.85 -32.75 -2.43
CA THR A 163 21.38 -31.79 -1.44
C THR A 163 22.87 -32.01 -1.16
N GLU A 164 23.32 -33.26 -1.10
CA GLU A 164 24.74 -33.62 -0.96
C GLU A 164 25.56 -33.12 -2.16
N LYS A 165 25.10 -33.41 -3.39
CA LYS A 165 25.78 -32.95 -4.61
C LYS A 165 25.90 -31.43 -4.68
N MET A 166 24.84 -30.72 -4.30
CA MET A 166 24.81 -29.25 -4.28
C MET A 166 25.73 -28.67 -3.19
N ASN A 167 25.83 -29.34 -2.03
CA ASN A 167 26.76 -28.96 -0.97
C ASN A 167 28.22 -29.17 -1.39
N GLU A 168 28.49 -30.20 -2.19
CA GLU A 168 29.82 -30.54 -2.67
C GLU A 168 30.29 -29.63 -3.81
N GLU A 169 29.39 -29.19 -4.70
CA GLU A 169 29.67 -28.13 -5.67
C GLU A 169 29.99 -26.80 -4.98
N ARG A 170 29.19 -26.41 -3.98
CA ARG A 170 29.47 -25.20 -3.18
C ARG A 170 30.83 -25.26 -2.46
N ARG A 171 31.24 -26.44 -1.96
CA ARG A 171 32.57 -26.63 -1.37
C ARG A 171 33.69 -26.48 -2.40
N ARG A 172 33.51 -27.05 -3.61
CA ARG A 172 34.49 -26.90 -4.69
C ARG A 172 34.64 -25.45 -5.15
N ASP A 173 33.55 -24.71 -5.25
CA ASP A 173 33.59 -23.30 -5.64
C ASP A 173 34.29 -22.44 -4.58
N ILE A 174 34.07 -22.74 -3.29
CA ILE A 174 34.80 -22.13 -2.17
C ILE A 174 36.29 -22.44 -2.26
N ASP A 175 36.69 -23.69 -2.50
CA ASP A 175 38.10 -24.07 -2.59
C ASP A 175 38.83 -23.43 -3.79
N ILE A 176 38.11 -23.21 -4.90
CA ILE A 176 38.60 -22.46 -6.07
C ILE A 176 38.77 -20.97 -5.75
N LEU A 177 37.81 -20.36 -5.05
CA LEU A 177 37.84 -18.96 -4.63
C LEU A 177 38.97 -18.66 -3.63
N PHE A 178 39.32 -19.62 -2.77
CA PHE A 178 40.41 -19.49 -1.79
C PHE A 178 41.77 -20.03 -2.28
N GLY A 179 41.90 -20.40 -3.55
CA GLY A 179 43.19 -20.64 -4.22
C GLY A 179 43.98 -21.84 -3.71
N LYS A 180 43.35 -22.85 -3.11
CA LYS A 180 44.04 -24.10 -2.78
C LYS A 180 44.13 -24.99 -4.03
N LYS A 181 45.32 -25.08 -4.62
CA LYS A 181 45.62 -26.12 -5.63
C LYS A 181 45.45 -27.51 -5.00
N PRO A 182 44.85 -28.48 -5.70
CA PRO A 182 44.95 -29.88 -5.28
C PRO A 182 46.43 -30.29 -5.32
N GLU A 183 46.93 -30.82 -4.21
CA GLU A 183 48.25 -31.44 -4.15
C GLU A 183 48.28 -32.67 -5.07
N ASN A 184 49.37 -32.79 -5.82
CA ASN A 184 49.62 -33.80 -6.85
C ASN A 184 49.35 -35.23 -6.37
N ILE A 185 48.73 -36.04 -7.23
CA ILE A 185 49.08 -37.46 -7.33
C ILE A 185 49.67 -37.69 -8.72
N ASP A 186 50.98 -37.87 -8.71
CA ASP A 186 51.83 -38.34 -9.79
C ASP A 186 51.47 -39.79 -10.14
N PHE A 187 51.34 -40.10 -11.43
CA PHE A 187 51.50 -41.46 -11.93
C PHE A 187 52.27 -41.41 -13.25
N SER A 188 53.59 -41.36 -13.10
CA SER A 188 54.55 -41.69 -14.14
C SER A 188 54.56 -43.20 -14.48
N TYR A 189 54.86 -43.46 -15.76
CA TYR A 189 55.28 -44.71 -16.43
C TYR A 189 54.23 -45.78 -16.81
N LYS A 190 53.92 -45.85 -18.12
CA LYS A 190 54.62 -46.74 -19.06
C LYS A 190 54.43 -46.30 -20.51
#